data_AF-A0A3S3GSI5-F1
#
_entry.id   AF-A0A3S3GSI5-F1
#
_cell.length_a   1.000
_cell.length_b   1.000
_cell.length_c   1.000
_cell.angle_alpha   90.00
_cell.angle_beta   90.00
_cell.angle_gamma   90.00
#
_symmetry.space_group_name_H-M   'P 1'
#
loop_
_entity.id
_entity.type
_entity.pdbx_description
1 polymer ?
#
loop_
_entity_poly.entity_id
_entity_poly.type
_entity_poly.pdbx_seq_one_letter_code
_entity_poly.pdbx_strand_id
1 'polypeptide(L)'
;MTMTSSEVVRSAWTDGLVPMVHCPGCHGLYKDVHQPCPVCQRQMQPDAFPEPNGRDGVPRYTLPGAAPYTIFVLLDLMRNEWERPLTATNGMAGRVSQCLVIVILFWTAFEVLMERFFEAAFADDPENKELRRTPNIGQRLDRVYRDRWGRTFWDDLTDIGYPEVARHLQTVQHRRNAFIHGDAEAIDEALVTSAVANLLDVQLAWIALFNKRCTGKQNKIPVWAFKPKP
;
A
#
# COMPACT_ATOMS: atom_id res chain seq x y z
N MET A 1 0.20 -1.05 -42.60
CA MET A 1 -0.83 -0.86 -41.55
C MET A 1 -0.18 -1.14 -40.22
N THR A 2 0.22 -0.08 -39.53
CA THR A 2 0.80 -0.11 -38.18
C THR A 2 -0.32 -0.42 -37.20
N MET A 3 -0.23 -1.57 -36.52
CA MET A 3 -1.11 -1.87 -35.39
C MET A 3 -0.74 -0.95 -34.25
N THR A 4 -1.60 0.02 -33.98
CA THR A 4 -1.60 0.79 -32.73
C THR A 4 -1.77 -0.18 -31.58
N SER A 5 -0.70 -0.34 -30.79
CA SER A 5 -0.74 -0.99 -29.48
C SER A 5 -1.91 -0.39 -28.71
N SER A 6 -2.92 -1.19 -28.41
CA SER A 6 -3.99 -0.79 -27.51
C SER A 6 -3.33 -0.37 -26.19
N GLU A 7 -3.45 0.90 -25.82
CA GLU A 7 -3.18 1.32 -24.46
C GLU A 7 -4.00 0.44 -23.53
N VAL A 8 -3.33 -0.40 -22.76
CA VAL A 8 -3.96 -1.18 -21.70
C VAL A 8 -4.47 -0.15 -20.70
N VAL A 9 -5.76 0.15 -20.76
CA VAL A 9 -6.43 1.01 -19.78
C VAL A 9 -6.34 0.27 -18.46
N ARG A 10 -5.39 0.68 -17.63
CA ARG A 10 -5.21 0.12 -16.29
C ARG A 10 -6.42 0.49 -15.47
N SER A 11 -7.08 -0.50 -14.89
CA SER A 11 -8.16 -0.24 -13.94
C SER A 11 -7.54 -0.17 -12.56
N ALA A 12 -7.75 0.95 -11.87
CA ALA A 12 -7.27 1.17 -10.51
C ALA A 12 -7.71 0.07 -9.53
N TRP A 13 -8.75 -0.69 -9.88
CA TRP A 13 -9.33 -1.75 -9.05
C TRP A 13 -8.79 -3.15 -9.37
N THR A 14 -8.54 -3.46 -10.64
CA THR A 14 -7.96 -4.76 -11.04
C THR A 14 -6.44 -4.75 -11.00
N ASP A 15 -5.81 -3.59 -11.21
CA ASP A 15 -4.35 -3.43 -11.19
C ASP A 15 -3.84 -2.84 -9.87
N GLY A 16 -4.71 -2.25 -9.05
CA GLY A 16 -4.32 -1.52 -7.83
C GLY A 16 -3.85 -2.37 -6.65
N LEU A 17 -4.04 -3.69 -6.71
CA LEU A 17 -3.41 -4.60 -5.77
C LEU A 17 -2.52 -5.58 -6.52
N VAL A 18 -1.28 -5.17 -6.68
CA VAL A 18 -0.20 -5.96 -7.23
C VAL A 18 0.01 -7.19 -6.35
N PRO A 19 -0.10 -8.42 -6.89
CA PRO A 19 0.31 -9.61 -6.16
C PRO A 19 1.82 -9.50 -5.88
N MET A 20 2.19 -9.65 -4.61
CA MET A 20 3.57 -9.53 -4.16
C MET A 20 4.09 -10.87 -3.67
N VAL A 21 5.37 -11.09 -3.97
CA VAL A 21 6.13 -12.23 -3.47
C VAL A 21 7.28 -11.74 -2.61
N HIS A 22 7.51 -12.42 -1.49
CA HIS A 22 8.70 -12.17 -0.68
C HIS A 22 9.88 -13.00 -1.18
N CYS A 23 11.02 -12.35 -1.32
CA CYS A 23 12.29 -13.03 -1.52
C CYS A 23 12.73 -13.73 -0.23
N PRO A 24 12.97 -15.05 -0.22
CA PRO A 24 13.41 -15.77 0.98
C PRO A 24 14.82 -15.40 1.43
N GLY A 25 15.65 -14.79 0.56
CA GLY A 25 17.03 -14.43 0.89
C GLY A 25 17.18 -13.07 1.60
N CYS A 26 16.37 -12.08 1.21
CA CYS A 26 16.52 -10.70 1.70
C CYS A 26 15.22 -10.09 2.23
N HIS A 27 14.11 -10.82 2.16
CA HIS A 27 12.75 -10.38 2.49
C HIS A 27 12.17 -9.28 1.60
N GLY A 28 12.83 -8.98 0.47
CA GLY A 28 12.35 -8.04 -0.55
C GLY A 28 11.01 -8.42 -1.16
N LEU A 29 10.17 -7.42 -1.41
CA LEU A 29 8.88 -7.53 -2.08
C LEU A 29 9.03 -7.29 -3.58
N TYR A 30 8.42 -8.13 -4.42
CA TYR A 30 8.42 -7.93 -5.86
C TYR A 30 7.27 -8.65 -6.56
N LYS A 31 6.97 -8.24 -7.79
CA LYS A 31 5.74 -8.61 -8.51
C LYS A 31 5.83 -9.94 -9.24
N ASP A 32 6.98 -10.18 -9.87
CA ASP A 32 7.15 -11.25 -10.86
C ASP A 32 8.22 -12.22 -10.38
N VAL A 33 7.80 -13.45 -10.07
CA VAL A 33 8.69 -14.54 -9.64
C VAL A 33 9.68 -14.98 -10.71
N HIS A 34 9.38 -14.70 -11.98
CA HIS A 34 10.26 -14.98 -13.11
C HIS A 34 11.39 -13.95 -13.24
N GLN A 35 11.27 -12.80 -12.57
CA GLN A 35 12.36 -11.83 -12.51
C GLN A 35 13.22 -12.03 -11.25
N PRO A 36 14.53 -11.70 -11.33
CA PRO A 36 15.39 -11.66 -10.16
C PRO A 36 14.82 -10.70 -9.11
N CYS A 37 14.98 -11.04 -7.83
CA CYS A 37 14.60 -10.16 -6.74
C CYS A 37 15.28 -8.78 -6.90
N PRO A 38 14.55 -7.65 -6.86
CA PRO A 38 15.12 -6.33 -7.10
C PRO A 38 16.11 -5.88 -6.01
N VAL A 39 16.10 -6.53 -4.84
CA VAL A 39 16.97 -6.21 -3.71
C VAL A 39 18.26 -7.02 -3.73
N CYS A 40 18.19 -8.33 -3.93
CA CYS A 40 19.35 -9.23 -3.82
C CYS A 40 19.69 -10.00 -5.09
N GLN A 41 18.98 -9.75 -6.19
CA GLN A 41 19.15 -10.39 -7.50
C GLN A 41 19.02 -11.93 -7.50
N ARG A 42 18.47 -12.49 -6.42
CA ARG A 42 18.18 -13.93 -6.35
C ARG A 42 17.05 -14.27 -7.32
N GLN A 43 17.33 -15.15 -8.27
CA GLN A 43 16.31 -15.80 -9.09
C GLN A 43 15.57 -16.83 -8.23
N MET A 44 14.24 -16.74 -8.17
CA MET A 44 13.45 -17.82 -7.60
C MET A 44 13.29 -18.93 -8.63
N GLN A 45 13.50 -20.17 -8.20
CA GLN A 45 13.00 -21.31 -8.94
C GLN A 45 11.60 -21.57 -8.41
N PRO A 46 10.54 -21.40 -9.21
CA PRO A 46 9.22 -21.80 -8.78
C PRO A 46 9.22 -23.32 -8.58
N ASP A 47 8.89 -23.76 -7.37
CA ASP A 47 8.67 -25.18 -7.06
C ASP A 47 7.44 -25.62 -7.87
N ALA A 48 7.64 -26.28 -9.01
CA ALA A 48 6.50 -26.85 -9.74
C ALA A 48 5.76 -27.82 -8.81
N PHE A 49 4.46 -27.64 -8.62
CA PHE A 49 3.62 -28.66 -8.01
C PHE A 49 2.67 -29.25 -9.05
N PRO A 50 2.50 -30.58 -9.06
CA PRO A 50 1.58 -31.22 -9.98
C PRO A 50 0.15 -30.81 -9.64
N GLU A 51 -0.55 -30.15 -10.56
CA GLU A 51 -1.99 -29.98 -10.48
C GLU A 51 -2.70 -31.32 -10.77
N PRO A 52 -3.92 -31.53 -10.25
CA PRO A 52 -4.71 -32.75 -10.50
C PRO A 52 -4.99 -33.05 -11.99
N ASN A 53 -4.80 -32.04 -12.86
CA ASN A 53 -4.98 -32.13 -14.31
C ASN A 53 -3.68 -32.52 -15.06
N GLY A 54 -2.58 -32.81 -14.35
CA GLY A 54 -1.29 -33.17 -14.94
C GLY A 54 -0.48 -32.00 -15.51
N ARG A 55 -0.88 -30.75 -15.24
CA ARG A 55 -0.06 -29.56 -15.52
C ARG A 55 0.78 -29.21 -14.30
N ASP A 56 1.97 -28.68 -14.53
CA ASP A 56 2.74 -28.03 -13.47
C ASP A 56 2.06 -26.72 -13.11
N GLY A 57 1.46 -26.67 -11.90
CA GLY A 57 0.95 -25.44 -11.33
C GLY A 57 2.11 -24.57 -10.87
N VAL A 58 2.14 -23.31 -11.30
CA VAL A 58 3.08 -22.33 -10.75
C VAL A 58 2.62 -22.03 -9.32
N PRO A 59 3.51 -22.10 -8.32
CA PRO A 59 3.20 -21.58 -6.99
C PRO A 59 2.63 -20.18 -7.07
N ARG A 60 1.41 -20.03 -6.55
CA ARG A 60 0.97 -18.76 -6.03
C ARG A 60 1.81 -18.46 -4.80
N TYR A 61 3.04 -18.00 -5.00
CA TYR A 61 3.81 -17.33 -3.95
C TYR A 61 3.22 -15.95 -3.62
N THR A 62 1.93 -15.71 -3.89
CA THR A 62 1.16 -14.65 -3.23
C THR A 62 1.21 -14.97 -1.75
N LEU A 63 2.11 -14.33 -1.02
CA LEU A 63 2.08 -14.40 0.42
C LEU A 63 0.91 -13.53 0.89
N PRO A 64 -0.15 -14.10 1.49
CA PRO A 64 -0.87 -13.39 2.53
C PRO A 64 0.15 -13.00 3.60
N GLY A 65 0.58 -11.74 3.63
CA GLY A 65 1.62 -11.28 4.56
C GLY A 65 2.32 -9.98 4.18
N ALA A 66 2.49 -9.68 2.89
CA ALA A 66 3.05 -8.40 2.46
C ALA A 66 2.03 -7.27 2.64
N ALA A 67 0.84 -7.46 2.08
CA ALA A 67 -0.34 -6.68 2.39
C ALA A 67 -1.27 -7.53 3.28
N PRO A 68 -1.71 -7.02 4.45
CA PRO A 68 -2.69 -7.70 5.28
C PRO A 68 -3.99 -7.97 4.51
N TYR A 69 -4.73 -9.03 4.87
CA TYR A 69 -6.05 -9.31 4.28
C TYR A 69 -6.98 -8.09 4.36
N THR A 70 -6.85 -7.30 5.43
CA THR A 70 -7.56 -6.02 5.62
C THR A 70 -7.43 -5.07 4.44
N ILE A 71 -6.28 -5.02 3.75
CA ILE A 71 -6.12 -4.16 2.57
C ILE A 71 -7.08 -4.57 1.46
N PHE A 72 -7.23 -5.88 1.22
CA PHE A 72 -8.14 -6.39 0.19
C PHE A 72 -9.59 -6.05 0.52
N VAL A 73 -9.97 -6.17 1.80
CA VAL A 73 -11.30 -5.78 2.27
C VAL A 73 -11.53 -4.27 2.08
N LEU A 74 -10.55 -3.44 2.44
CA LEU A 74 -10.65 -1.98 2.30
C LEU A 74 -10.78 -1.55 0.83
N LEU A 75 -9.99 -2.15 -0.06
CA LEU A 75 -10.11 -1.87 -1.50
C LEU A 75 -11.45 -2.33 -2.07
N ASP A 76 -11.95 -3.49 -1.65
CA ASP A 76 -13.26 -3.98 -2.07
C ASP A 76 -14.39 -3.06 -1.61
N LEU A 77 -14.36 -2.63 -0.35
CA LEU A 77 -15.31 -1.64 0.18
C LEU A 77 -15.25 -0.32 -0.59
N MET A 78 -14.05 0.15 -0.91
CA MET A 78 -13.87 1.40 -1.63
C MET A 78 -14.37 1.29 -3.09
N ARG A 79 -14.17 0.14 -3.73
CA ARG A 79 -14.73 -0.17 -5.06
C ARG A 79 -16.26 -0.19 -5.01
N ASN A 80 -16.81 -0.93 -4.06
CA ASN A 80 -18.26 -1.04 -3.90
C ASN A 80 -18.90 0.34 -3.65
N GLU A 81 -18.24 1.20 -2.87
CA GLU A 81 -18.70 2.56 -2.66
C GLU A 81 -18.53 3.44 -3.89
N TRP A 82 -17.45 3.29 -4.67
CA TRP A 82 -17.23 4.00 -5.93
C TRP A 82 -18.28 3.63 -7.00
N GLU A 83 -18.63 2.36 -7.10
CA GLU A 83 -19.60 1.84 -8.06
C GLU A 83 -21.05 2.04 -7.60
N ARG A 84 -21.27 2.42 -6.33
CA ARG A 84 -22.60 2.59 -5.76
C ARG A 84 -23.41 3.61 -6.55
N PRO A 85 -24.57 3.22 -7.12
CA PRO A 85 -25.46 4.17 -7.78
C PRO A 85 -25.89 5.25 -6.79
N LEU A 86 -25.84 6.51 -7.23
CA LEU A 86 -26.38 7.65 -6.50
C LEU A 86 -27.91 7.65 -6.59
N THR A 87 -28.56 6.58 -6.13
CA THR A 87 -30.02 6.49 -6.12
C THR A 87 -30.60 7.33 -4.98
N ALA A 88 -31.07 8.52 -5.35
CA ALA A 88 -32.15 9.27 -4.71
C ALA A 88 -32.12 9.44 -3.17
N THR A 89 -30.96 9.63 -2.55
CA THR A 89 -30.90 10.60 -1.44
C THR A 89 -30.84 11.97 -2.09
N ASN A 90 -32.02 12.56 -2.34
CA ASN A 90 -32.16 13.88 -2.96
C ASN A 90 -31.43 14.94 -2.12
N GLY A 91 -30.14 15.18 -2.39
CA GLY A 91 -29.38 16.24 -1.74
C GLY A 91 -27.85 16.07 -1.80
N MET A 92 -27.16 17.19 -1.58
CA MET A 92 -25.70 17.33 -1.45
C MET A 92 -25.11 16.31 -0.44
N ALA A 93 -25.89 15.94 0.60
CA ALA A 93 -25.49 15.02 1.66
C ALA A 93 -25.15 13.60 1.17
N GLY A 94 -25.83 13.08 0.15
CA GLY A 94 -25.56 11.72 -0.36
C GLY A 94 -24.20 11.60 -1.06
N ARG A 95 -23.80 12.66 -1.79
CA ARG A 95 -22.50 12.73 -2.50
C ARG A 95 -21.33 13.02 -1.56
N VAL A 96 -21.51 13.95 -0.63
CA VAL A 96 -20.50 14.25 0.40
C VAL A 96 -20.21 13.00 1.24
N SER A 97 -21.23 12.22 1.58
CA SER A 97 -21.08 10.94 2.28
C SER A 97 -20.22 9.93 1.50
N GLN A 98 -20.47 9.75 0.20
CA GLN A 98 -19.68 8.85 -0.65
C GLN A 98 -18.22 9.30 -0.78
N CYS A 99 -18.00 10.59 -1.05
CA CYS A 99 -16.66 11.16 -1.17
C CYS A 99 -15.84 10.97 0.10
N LEU A 100 -16.47 11.26 1.25
CA LEU A 100 -15.87 11.07 2.56
C LEU A 100 -15.49 9.61 2.81
N VAL A 101 -16.41 8.67 2.55
CA VAL A 101 -16.16 7.23 2.77
C VAL A 101 -14.95 6.77 1.95
N ILE A 102 -14.86 7.14 0.67
CA ILE A 102 -13.73 6.74 -0.18
C ILE A 102 -12.41 7.30 0.34
N VAL A 103 -12.36 8.58 0.71
CA VAL A 103 -11.12 9.19 1.25
C VAL A 103 -10.71 8.56 2.58
N ILE A 104 -11.67 8.24 3.45
CA ILE A 104 -11.40 7.53 4.72
C ILE A 104 -10.86 6.12 4.43
N LEU A 105 -11.50 5.35 3.53
CA LEU A 105 -11.05 4.00 3.18
C LEU A 105 -9.66 4.03 2.55
N PHE A 106 -9.39 4.96 1.63
CA PHE A 106 -8.07 5.17 1.04
C PHE A 106 -7.02 5.43 2.12
N TRP A 107 -7.27 6.39 3.02
CA TRP A 107 -6.31 6.72 4.06
C TRP A 107 -6.11 5.58 5.05
N THR A 108 -7.18 4.86 5.40
CA THR A 108 -7.12 3.68 6.26
C THR A 108 -6.28 2.57 5.62
N ALA A 109 -6.42 2.35 4.30
CA ALA A 109 -5.59 1.39 3.58
C ALA A 109 -4.11 1.79 3.61
N PHE A 110 -3.81 3.08 3.41
CA PHE A 110 -2.46 3.62 3.56
C PHE A 110 -1.91 3.43 4.98
N GLU A 111 -2.71 3.67 6.02
CA GLU A 111 -2.33 3.46 7.42
C GLU A 111 -1.95 2.01 7.71
N VAL A 112 -2.76 1.06 7.23
CA VAL A 112 -2.50 -0.38 7.41
C VAL A 112 -1.20 -0.80 6.70
N LEU A 113 -0.92 -0.27 5.49
CA LEU A 113 0.34 -0.51 4.80
C LEU A 113 1.53 0.06 5.59
N MET A 114 1.41 1.28 6.11
CA MET A 114 2.49 1.90 6.86
C MET A 114 2.70 1.26 8.24
N GLU A 115 1.65 0.74 8.88
CA GLU A 115 1.80 -0.04 10.10
C GLU A 115 2.69 -1.26 9.87
N ARG A 116 2.47 -2.01 8.78
CA ARG A 116 3.33 -3.13 8.40
C ARG A 116 4.75 -2.70 8.06
N PHE A 117 4.90 -1.55 7.42
CA PHE A 117 6.22 -0.96 7.19
C PHE A 117 6.95 -0.72 8.52
N PHE A 118 6.31 -0.08 9.50
CA PHE A 118 6.92 0.20 10.79
C PHE A 118 7.22 -1.07 11.59
N GLU A 119 6.31 -2.05 11.61
CA GLU A 119 6.57 -3.36 12.23
C GLU A 119 7.82 -4.03 11.64
N ALA A 120 7.95 -4.03 10.31
CA ALA A 120 9.10 -4.62 9.63
C ALA A 120 10.40 -3.83 9.82
N ALA A 121 10.29 -2.49 9.83
CA ALA A 121 11.42 -1.59 10.00
C ALA A 121 12.03 -1.66 11.41
N PHE A 122 11.20 -1.91 12.42
CA PHE A 122 11.56 -1.98 13.83
C PHE A 122 11.55 -3.42 14.38
N ALA A 123 11.52 -4.44 13.52
CA ALA A 123 11.57 -5.84 13.94
C ALA A 123 12.83 -6.19 14.78
N ASP A 124 13.91 -5.40 14.66
CA ASP A 124 15.13 -5.50 15.46
C ASP A 124 15.02 -4.84 16.84
N ASP A 125 13.97 -4.05 17.09
CA ASP A 125 13.68 -3.41 18.38
C ASP A 125 12.16 -3.49 18.71
N PRO A 126 11.66 -4.68 19.12
CA PRO A 126 10.23 -4.89 19.38
C PRO A 126 9.68 -4.08 20.56
N GLU A 127 10.56 -3.56 21.42
CA GLU A 127 10.21 -2.73 22.56
C GLU A 127 10.30 -1.22 22.28
N ASN A 128 10.48 -0.83 21.01
CA ASN A 128 10.66 0.56 20.65
C ASN A 128 9.55 1.45 21.26
N LYS A 129 9.94 2.22 22.27
CA LYS A 129 9.02 3.04 23.07
C LYS A 129 8.40 4.15 22.23
N GLU A 130 9.13 4.65 21.24
CA GLU A 130 8.66 5.75 20.38
C GLU A 130 7.52 5.26 19.46
N LEU A 131 7.68 4.10 18.83
CA LEU A 131 6.62 3.52 17.99
C LEU A 131 5.34 3.22 18.79
N ARG A 132 5.47 2.77 20.04
CA ARG A 132 4.33 2.52 20.95
C ARG A 132 3.66 3.80 21.46
N ARG A 133 4.45 4.86 21.71
CA ARG A 133 3.95 6.16 22.21
C ARG A 133 3.25 6.99 21.14
N THR A 134 3.48 6.67 19.87
CA THR A 134 2.95 7.43 18.74
C THR A 134 2.00 6.55 17.93
N PRO A 135 0.72 6.41 18.32
CA PRO A 135 -0.24 5.58 17.58
C PRO A 135 -0.72 6.24 16.27
N ASN A 136 -0.67 7.57 16.19
CA ASN A 136 -1.12 8.31 15.01
C ASN A 136 -0.11 8.20 13.86
N ILE A 137 -0.58 7.81 12.67
CA ILE A 137 0.31 7.60 11.51
C ILE A 137 1.04 8.89 11.10
N GLY A 138 0.39 10.04 11.15
CA GLY A 138 0.99 11.32 10.73
C GLY A 138 2.21 11.65 11.59
N GLN A 139 2.07 11.48 12.91
CA GLN A 139 3.21 11.63 13.82
C GLN A 139 4.30 10.58 13.58
N ARG A 140 3.95 9.34 13.21
CA ARG A 140 4.93 8.31 12.84
C ARG A 140 5.71 8.70 11.58
N LEU A 141 5.04 9.22 10.55
CA LEU A 141 5.67 9.68 9.30
C LEU A 141 6.59 10.87 9.52
N ASP A 142 6.21 11.82 10.38
CA ASP A 142 6.97 13.06 10.57
C ASP A 142 8.12 12.92 11.57
N ARG A 143 7.88 12.22 12.69
CA ARG A 143 8.81 12.13 13.83
C ARG A 143 9.53 10.79 13.87
N VAL A 144 8.79 9.68 14.02
CA VAL A 144 9.40 8.34 14.18
C VAL A 144 10.27 7.98 12.98
N TYR A 145 9.80 8.28 11.77
CA TYR A 145 10.54 8.07 10.54
C TYR A 145 11.84 8.90 10.52
N ARG A 146 11.75 10.19 10.85
CA ARG A 146 12.88 11.10 10.86
C ARG A 146 13.92 10.72 11.89
N ASP A 147 13.49 10.35 13.09
CA ASP A 147 14.38 9.94 14.17
C ASP A 147 15.14 8.65 13.82
N ARG A 148 14.50 7.71 13.10
CA ARG A 148 15.12 6.44 12.71
C ARG A 148 16.11 6.55 11.55
N TRP A 149 15.83 7.40 10.56
CA TRP A 149 16.60 7.44 9.30
C TRP A 149 17.25 8.80 8.97
N GLY A 150 17.06 9.84 9.80
CA GLY A 150 17.62 11.16 9.58
C GLY A 150 17.07 11.89 8.34
N ARG A 151 15.94 11.43 7.80
CA ARG A 151 15.27 11.96 6.59
C ARG A 151 13.77 11.91 6.75
N THR A 152 13.02 12.67 5.95
CA THR A 152 11.56 12.57 5.99
C THR A 152 11.05 11.45 5.09
N PHE A 153 9.85 10.94 5.41
CA PHE A 153 9.13 9.99 4.56
C PHE A 153 8.95 10.53 3.13
N TRP A 154 8.65 11.83 3.01
CA TRP A 154 8.41 12.52 1.74
C TRP A 154 9.68 12.61 0.87
N ASP A 155 10.83 12.89 1.48
CA ASP A 155 12.12 12.91 0.77
C ASP A 155 12.45 11.52 0.22
N ASP A 156 12.20 10.48 1.02
CA ASP A 156 12.46 9.11 0.58
C ASP A 156 11.57 8.69 -0.58
N LEU A 157 10.29 9.09 -0.59
CA LEU A 157 9.39 8.86 -1.72
C LEU A 157 9.90 9.56 -3.00
N THR A 158 10.41 10.78 -2.86
CA THR A 158 11.00 11.53 -3.97
C THR A 158 12.26 10.83 -4.49
N ASP A 159 13.16 10.42 -3.59
CA ASP A 159 14.41 9.75 -3.91
C ASP A 159 14.19 8.40 -4.63
N ILE A 160 13.12 7.67 -4.30
CA ILE A 160 12.79 6.39 -4.95
C ILE A 160 11.94 6.56 -6.22
N GLY A 161 11.73 7.80 -6.69
CA GLY A 161 11.10 8.10 -7.98
C GLY A 161 9.59 8.32 -7.94
N TYR A 162 9.00 8.58 -6.76
CA TYR A 162 7.56 8.79 -6.58
C TYR A 162 7.21 10.17 -5.96
N PRO A 163 7.69 11.31 -6.53
CA PRO A 163 7.37 12.65 -6.01
C PRO A 163 5.88 12.99 -6.12
N GLU A 164 5.21 12.51 -7.17
CA GLU A 164 3.77 12.72 -7.37
C GLU A 164 2.94 12.05 -6.27
N VAL A 165 3.33 10.83 -5.87
CA VAL A 165 2.70 10.10 -4.76
C VAL A 165 2.92 10.82 -3.44
N ALA A 166 4.13 11.35 -3.20
CA ALA A 166 4.41 12.13 -2.00
C ALA A 166 3.47 13.34 -1.89
N ARG A 167 3.33 14.12 -2.97
CA ARG A 167 2.44 15.29 -3.02
C ARG A 167 0.97 14.90 -2.86
N HIS A 168 0.56 13.82 -3.50
CA HIS A 168 -0.80 13.31 -3.41
C HIS A 168 -1.16 12.90 -1.97
N LEU A 169 -0.31 12.11 -1.32
CA LEU A 169 -0.51 11.69 0.07
C LEU A 169 -0.52 12.88 1.05
N GLN A 170 0.35 13.88 0.84
CA GLN A 170 0.32 15.13 1.62
C GLN A 170 -1.01 15.88 1.43
N THR A 171 -1.52 15.92 0.20
CA THR A 171 -2.80 16.56 -0.14
C THR A 171 -3.96 15.85 0.55
N VAL A 172 -4.02 14.52 0.47
CA VAL A 172 -5.02 13.69 1.16
C VAL A 172 -4.96 13.91 2.67
N GLN A 173 -3.75 13.90 3.26
CA GLN A 173 -3.59 14.15 4.70
C GLN A 173 -4.08 15.54 5.11
N HIS A 174 -3.68 16.57 4.36
CA HIS A 174 -4.07 17.95 4.64
C HIS A 174 -5.59 18.13 4.56
N ARG A 175 -6.20 17.67 3.46
CA ARG A 175 -7.64 17.81 3.21
C ARG A 175 -8.50 17.00 4.16
N ARG A 176 -8.07 15.77 4.51
CA ARG A 176 -8.73 14.98 5.57
C ARG A 176 -8.69 15.69 6.92
N ASN A 177 -7.55 16.26 7.29
CA ASN A 177 -7.43 17.00 8.54
C ASN A 177 -8.32 18.25 8.55
N ALA A 178 -8.36 19.02 7.45
CA ALA A 178 -9.26 20.17 7.32
C ALA A 178 -10.73 19.76 7.50
N PHE A 179 -11.15 18.64 6.90
CA PHE A 179 -12.49 18.08 7.07
C PHE A 179 -12.80 17.75 8.55
N ILE A 180 -11.88 17.05 9.24
CA ILE A 180 -12.02 16.73 10.67
C ILE A 180 -12.15 18.01 11.52
N HIS A 181 -11.54 19.11 11.08
CA HIS A 181 -11.60 20.41 11.75
C HIS A 181 -12.79 21.29 11.34
N GLY A 182 -13.75 20.76 10.55
CA GLY A 182 -15.03 21.40 10.27
C GLY A 182 -15.16 21.99 8.86
N ASP A 183 -14.15 21.86 8.00
CA ASP A 183 -14.27 22.23 6.59
C ASP A 183 -14.93 21.10 5.79
N ALA A 184 -16.26 21.16 5.69
CA ALA A 184 -17.04 20.13 4.98
C ALA A 184 -16.72 20.04 3.48
N GLU A 185 -16.17 21.09 2.88
CA GLU A 185 -15.81 21.14 1.45
C GLU A 185 -14.35 20.70 1.20
N ALA A 186 -13.59 20.43 2.27
CA ALA A 186 -12.23 19.91 2.15
C ALA A 186 -12.18 18.52 1.51
N ILE A 187 -13.27 17.76 1.40
CA ILE A 187 -13.29 16.50 0.64
C ILE A 187 -14.28 16.64 -0.51
N ASP A 188 -13.76 16.72 -1.73
CA ASP A 188 -14.53 16.88 -2.96
C ASP A 188 -14.29 15.73 -3.96
N GLU A 189 -15.06 15.74 -5.04
CA GLU A 189 -15.01 14.75 -6.11
C GLU A 189 -13.63 14.69 -6.79
N ALA A 190 -12.91 15.82 -6.86
CA ALA A 190 -11.57 15.87 -7.43
C ALA A 190 -10.56 15.11 -6.57
N LEU A 191 -10.61 15.27 -5.24
CA LEU A 191 -9.79 14.51 -4.30
C LEU A 191 -10.07 13.00 -4.40
N VAL A 192 -11.34 12.62 -4.48
CA VAL A 192 -11.76 11.22 -4.59
C VAL A 192 -11.26 10.60 -5.90
N THR A 193 -11.48 11.28 -7.02
CA THR A 193 -11.01 10.83 -8.34
C THR A 193 -9.49 10.67 -8.34
N SER A 194 -8.78 11.63 -7.75
CA SER A 194 -7.32 11.56 -7.59
C SER A 194 -6.89 10.39 -6.71
N ALA A 195 -7.56 10.14 -5.58
CA ALA A 195 -7.26 9.04 -4.67
C ALA A 195 -7.41 7.67 -5.34
N VAL A 196 -8.52 7.47 -6.07
CA VAL A 196 -8.75 6.23 -6.83
C VAL A 196 -7.71 6.06 -7.94
N ALA A 197 -7.39 7.13 -8.68
CA ALA A 197 -6.40 7.06 -9.77
C ALA A 197 -4.97 6.72 -9.27
N ASN A 198 -4.63 7.08 -8.04
CA ASN A 198 -3.28 6.89 -7.48
C ASN A 198 -3.10 5.57 -6.71
N LEU A 199 -4.10 4.69 -6.61
CA LEU A 199 -4.01 3.46 -5.80
C LEU A 199 -2.81 2.57 -6.14
N LEU A 200 -2.61 2.30 -7.43
CA LEU A 200 -1.50 1.49 -7.91
C LEU A 200 -0.15 2.16 -7.59
N ASP A 201 -0.03 3.46 -7.85
CA ASP A 201 1.22 4.19 -7.64
C ASP A 201 1.57 4.30 -6.16
N VAL A 202 0.57 4.47 -5.28
CA VAL A 202 0.76 4.43 -3.82
C VAL A 202 1.26 3.06 -3.38
N GLN A 203 0.67 1.97 -3.88
CA GLN A 203 1.12 0.63 -3.53
C GLN A 203 2.55 0.36 -4.03
N LEU A 204 2.85 0.79 -5.26
CA LEU A 204 4.18 0.69 -5.86
C LEU A 204 5.24 1.47 -5.08
N ALA A 205 4.93 2.71 -4.71
CA ALA A 205 5.79 3.55 -3.89
C ALA A 205 6.05 2.90 -2.52
N TRP A 206 5.00 2.34 -1.90
CA TRP A 206 5.13 1.61 -0.64
C TRP A 206 6.05 0.38 -0.77
N ILE A 207 5.95 -0.41 -1.84
CA ILE A 207 6.84 -1.55 -2.12
C ILE A 207 8.29 -1.09 -2.25
N ALA A 208 8.54 -0.05 -3.04
CA ALA A 208 9.87 0.49 -3.25
C ALA A 208 10.48 1.00 -1.93
N LEU A 209 9.68 1.70 -1.12
CA LEU A 209 10.08 2.20 0.18
C LEU A 209 10.38 1.07 1.17
N PHE A 210 9.49 0.07 1.24
CA PHE A 210 9.67 -1.12 2.05
C PHE A 210 10.98 -1.82 1.70
N ASN A 211 11.25 -2.03 0.40
CA ASN A 211 12.48 -2.62 -0.06
C ASN A 211 13.71 -1.81 0.36
N LYS A 212 13.66 -0.48 0.25
CA LYS A 212 14.76 0.41 0.67
C LYS A 212 15.07 0.33 2.17
N ARG A 213 14.05 0.25 3.03
CA ARG A 213 14.20 0.47 4.49
C ARG A 213 14.04 -0.78 5.36
N CYS A 214 13.27 -1.77 4.92
CA CYS A 214 12.89 -2.91 5.74
C CYS A 214 13.71 -4.18 5.45
N THR A 215 14.37 -4.26 4.29
CA THR A 215 14.96 -5.49 3.75
C THR A 215 16.49 -5.52 3.86
N GLY A 216 17.13 -6.59 3.36
CA GLY A 216 18.60 -6.65 3.25
C GLY A 216 19.35 -7.18 4.48
N LYS A 217 18.65 -7.68 5.52
CA LYS A 217 19.26 -8.36 6.66
C LYS A 217 18.72 -9.80 6.76
N GLN A 218 19.56 -10.81 6.53
CA GLN A 218 19.19 -12.23 6.64
C GLN A 218 18.72 -12.64 8.06
N ASN A 219 19.12 -11.89 9.08
CA ASN A 219 18.77 -12.15 10.49
C ASN A 219 17.50 -11.44 10.95
N LYS A 220 16.77 -10.74 10.07
CA LYS A 220 15.50 -10.13 10.46
C LYS A 220 14.43 -11.22 10.51
N ILE A 221 13.75 -11.32 11.65
CA ILE A 221 12.55 -12.14 11.78
C ILE A 221 11.59 -11.70 10.67
N PRO A 222 11.15 -12.62 9.81
CA PRO A 222 10.24 -12.25 8.76
C PRO A 222 8.93 -11.71 9.33
N VAL A 223 8.31 -10.73 8.67
CA VAL A 223 7.07 -10.07 9.15
C VAL A 223 5.94 -11.10 9.43
N TRP A 224 5.96 -12.24 8.75
CA TRP A 224 4.99 -13.35 8.95
C TRP A 224 5.27 -14.26 10.16
N ALA A 225 6.43 -14.14 10.81
CA ALA A 225 6.72 -14.91 12.03
C ALA A 225 6.08 -14.27 13.28
N PHE A 226 5.52 -13.07 13.17
CA PHE A 226 4.66 -12.49 14.20
C PHE A 226 3.32 -13.21 14.21
N LYS A 227 3.21 -14.26 15.03
CA LYS A 227 1.90 -14.81 15.40
C LYS A 227 1.15 -13.73 16.20
N PRO A 228 -0.10 -13.39 15.87
CA PRO A 228 -0.93 -12.67 16.81
C PRO A 228 -0.97 -13.46 18.12
N LYS A 229 -0.71 -12.81 19.26
CA LYS A 229 -0.92 -13.44 20.55
C LYS A 229 -2.41 -13.84 20.64
N PRO A 230 -2.71 -15.05 21.15
CA PRO A 230 -4.09 -15.47 21.37
C PRO A 230 -4.82 -14.55 22.35
#